data_AF-K1R3L6-F1
#
_entry.id   AF-K1R3L6-F1
#
_cell.length_a   1.000
_cell.length_b   1.000
_cell.length_c   1.000
_cell.angle_alpha   90.00
_cell.angle_beta   90.00
_cell.angle_gamma   90.00
#
_symmetry.space_group_name_H-M   'P 1'
#
loop_
_entity.id
_entity.type
_entity.pdbx_description
1 polymer ?
#
loop_
_entity_poly.entity_id
_entity_poly.type
_entity_poly.pdbx_seq_one_letter_code
_entity_poly.pdbx_strand_id
1 'polypeptide(L)'
;MDKFIDEYVWVRDSDANIVTTQEHEEIVSTPLQLKLPSGSTVVIFVQQKQKKKVQKIKFDRVKHYGHTVLQLGLLYLEFLDIIKVPDRDRLMTTFKYMMQVFKAHNSRSKYALEMLRFFGHQQSSYSLQTAHKAVYGLFVNIAGKVDSHIPADLEMEHLIRRIKKIFKATGLNNLEESVVEKITSFGRSSSDCGSV
;
A
#
# COMPACT_ATOMS: atom_id res chain seq x y z
N MET A 1 -17.58 -12.13 -1.38
CA MET A 1 -16.97 -10.79 -1.27
C MET A 1 -17.64 -9.95 -0.20
N ASP A 2 -18.91 -10.19 0.11
CA ASP A 2 -19.69 -9.38 1.07
C ASP A 2 -19.09 -9.32 2.48
N LYS A 3 -18.57 -10.45 2.99
CA LYS A 3 -17.88 -10.50 4.30
C LYS A 3 -16.57 -9.70 4.36
N PHE A 4 -15.91 -9.48 3.21
CA PHE A 4 -14.64 -8.73 3.15
C PHE A 4 -14.87 -7.22 3.34
N ILE A 5 -16.00 -6.73 2.86
CA ILE A 5 -16.39 -5.33 3.00
C ILE A 5 -16.85 -5.11 4.44
N ASP A 6 -17.79 -5.94 4.93
CA ASP A 6 -18.47 -5.83 6.23
C ASP A 6 -17.54 -5.85 7.47
N GLU A 7 -16.43 -6.57 7.44
CA GLU A 7 -15.59 -6.76 8.63
C GLU A 7 -14.38 -5.79 8.72
N TYR A 8 -13.91 -5.25 7.59
CA TYR A 8 -12.62 -4.53 7.54
C TYR A 8 -12.63 -3.17 6.83
N VAL A 9 -13.63 -2.88 5.98
CA VAL A 9 -13.86 -1.53 5.43
C VAL A 9 -14.77 -0.71 6.35
N TRP A 10 -15.65 -1.39 7.09
CA TRP A 10 -16.45 -0.75 8.11
C TRP A 10 -15.68 -0.64 9.42
N VAL A 11 -15.52 0.60 9.85
CA VAL A 11 -15.69 1.04 11.24
C VAL A 11 -16.69 0.09 11.94
N ARG A 12 -16.26 -0.68 12.95
CA ARG A 12 -17.11 -1.63 13.69
C ARG A 12 -18.42 -0.94 14.08
N ASP A 13 -19.55 -1.64 14.21
CA ASP A 13 -20.82 -0.97 14.59
C ASP A 13 -20.72 -0.17 15.91
N SER A 14 -19.72 -0.45 16.77
CA SER A 14 -19.35 0.38 17.93
C SER A 14 -18.89 1.80 17.56
N ASP A 15 -18.32 1.97 16.39
CA ASP A 15 -17.61 3.15 15.91
C ASP A 15 -18.46 3.92 14.86
N ALA A 16 -19.53 3.31 14.32
CA ALA A 16 -20.50 3.98 13.44
C ALA A 16 -21.32 5.07 14.17
N ASN A 17 -21.21 5.13 15.50
CA ASN A 17 -21.73 6.18 16.36
C ASN A 17 -20.65 7.19 16.79
N ILE A 18 -19.46 7.22 16.17
CA ILE A 18 -18.48 8.29 16.42
C ILE A 18 -19.04 9.59 15.85
N VAL A 19 -19.85 10.24 16.67
CA VAL A 19 -20.08 11.67 16.63
C VAL A 19 -18.73 12.29 16.96
N THR A 20 -18.04 12.79 15.94
CA THR A 20 -16.86 13.63 16.17
C THR A 20 -17.35 14.91 16.84
N THR A 21 -17.35 14.91 18.18
CA THR A 21 -17.74 16.07 18.97
C THR A 21 -16.52 16.99 18.97
N GLN A 22 -16.43 17.86 17.97
CA GLN A 22 -15.41 18.91 18.00
C GLN A 22 -15.90 20.00 18.95
N GLU A 23 -15.33 20.04 20.15
CA GLU A 23 -15.52 21.14 21.09
C GLU A 23 -14.62 22.30 20.64
N HIS A 24 -15.20 23.29 19.97
CA HIS A 24 -14.52 24.57 19.75
C HIS A 24 -14.83 25.50 20.92
N GLU A 25 -13.80 25.84 21.70
CA GLU A 25 -13.88 26.90 22.70
C GLU A 25 -13.73 28.26 22.02
N GLU A 26 -14.83 29.01 21.90
CA GLU A 26 -14.81 30.39 21.41
C GLU A 26 -14.88 31.34 22.62
N ILE A 27 -13.88 32.21 22.75
CA ILE A 27 -13.81 33.21 23.83
C ILE A 27 -14.61 34.43 23.38
N VAL A 28 -15.80 34.63 23.96
CA VAL A 28 -16.65 35.79 23.67
C VAL A 28 -16.41 36.86 24.73
N SER A 29 -15.99 38.06 24.32
CA SER A 29 -15.82 39.21 25.22
C SER A 29 -17.08 40.08 25.23
N THR A 30 -17.81 40.10 26.34
CA THR A 30 -18.99 40.94 26.53
C THR A 30 -18.67 42.16 27.40
N PRO A 31 -18.90 43.40 26.93
CA PRO A 31 -18.71 44.60 27.75
C PRO A 31 -19.87 44.76 28.74
N LEU A 32 -19.56 44.75 30.03
CA LEU A 32 -20.47 45.10 31.12
C LEU A 32 -20.19 46.52 31.58
N GLN A 33 -21.19 47.40 31.48
CA GLN A 33 -21.09 48.77 31.97
C GLN A 33 -21.64 48.84 33.40
N LEU A 34 -20.79 49.18 34.36
CA LEU A 34 -21.15 49.38 35.75
C LEU A 34 -21.11 50.87 36.08
N LYS A 35 -22.20 51.40 36.60
CA LYS A 35 -22.24 52.76 37.16
C LYS A 35 -21.86 52.69 38.63
N LEU A 36 -20.80 53.41 39.02
CA LEU A 36 -20.38 53.53 40.41
C LEU A 36 -21.24 54.57 41.12
N PRO A 37 -21.35 54.50 42.47
CA PRO A 37 -22.05 55.49 43.29
C PRO A 37 -21.50 56.91 43.14
N SER A 38 -20.25 57.06 42.68
CA SER A 38 -19.60 58.35 42.37
C SER A 38 -20.05 58.98 41.05
N GLY A 39 -21.01 58.38 40.33
CA GLY A 39 -21.51 58.87 39.04
C GLY A 39 -20.64 58.49 37.82
N SER A 40 -19.48 57.87 38.06
CA SER A 40 -18.58 57.39 36.99
C SER A 40 -19.02 56.03 36.45
N THR A 41 -18.84 55.80 35.15
CA THR A 41 -19.18 54.51 34.51
C THR A 41 -17.91 53.77 34.12
N VAL A 42 -17.77 52.53 34.56
CA VAL A 42 -16.64 51.65 34.25
C VAL A 42 -17.13 50.53 33.34
N VAL A 43 -16.42 50.28 32.24
CA VAL A 43 -16.70 49.18 31.31
C VAL A 43 -15.74 48.04 31.61
N ILE A 44 -16.26 46.89 32.00
CA ILE A 44 -15.50 45.67 32.25
C ILE A 44 -15.79 44.69 31.12
N PHE A 45 -14.77 44.22 30.43
CA PHE A 45 -14.92 43.16 29.44
C PHE A 45 -14.84 41.81 30.13
N VAL A 46 -15.95 41.08 30.18
CA VAL A 46 -15.99 39.73 30.73
C VAL A 46 -15.81 38.74 29.59
N GLN A 47 -14.76 37.92 29.67
CA GLN A 47 -14.54 36.83 28.74
C GLN A 47 -15.32 35.60 29.22
N GLN A 48 -16.33 35.21 28.46
CA GLN A 48 -17.13 34.02 28.74
C GLN A 48 -16.79 32.92 27.74
N LYS A 49 -16.42 31.75 28.26
CA LYS A 49 -16.28 30.53 27.45
C LYS A 49 -17.67 29.99 27.16
N GLN A 50 -18.14 30.12 25.91
CA GLN A 50 -19.41 29.53 25.50
C GLN A 50 -19.17 28.22 24.76
N LYS A 51 -19.78 27.13 25.25
CA LYS A 51 -19.75 25.82 24.57
C LYS A 51 -20.82 25.78 23.49
N LYS A 52 -20.43 25.90 22.23
CA LYS A 52 -21.35 25.77 21.08
C LYS A 52 -21.55 24.28 20.77
N LYS A 53 -22.79 23.78 20.81
CA LYS A 53 -23.12 22.40 20.40
C LYS A 53 -23.05 22.30 18.88
N VAL A 54 -22.00 21.67 18.35
CA VAL A 54 -21.88 21.37 16.92
C VAL A 54 -22.82 20.23 16.54
N GLN A 55 -23.44 20.33 15.35
CA GLN A 55 -24.42 19.37 14.84
C GLN A 55 -23.81 17.98 14.62
N LYS A 56 -24.56 16.92 14.97
CA LYS A 56 -24.16 15.52 14.71
C LYS A 56 -24.19 15.25 13.20
N ILE A 57 -23.03 15.14 12.57
CA ILE A 57 -22.93 14.72 11.16
C ILE A 57 -23.14 13.21 11.09
N LYS A 58 -24.15 12.77 10.35
CA LYS A 58 -24.41 11.34 10.08
C LYS A 58 -23.32 10.82 9.13
N PHE A 59 -22.65 9.73 9.49
CA PHE A 59 -21.60 9.13 8.67
C PHE A 59 -22.18 8.56 7.36
N ASP A 60 -21.76 9.12 6.22
CA ASP A 60 -22.16 8.63 4.90
C ASP A 60 -21.32 7.41 4.50
N ARG A 61 -21.95 6.27 4.72
CA ARG A 61 -21.45 4.93 4.46
C ARG A 61 -21.12 4.68 2.97
N VAL A 62 -21.95 5.17 2.05
CA VAL A 62 -21.80 4.94 0.60
C VAL A 62 -20.65 5.76 0.06
N LYS A 63 -20.55 7.03 0.47
CA LYS A 63 -19.44 7.90 0.09
C LYS A 63 -18.10 7.38 0.61
N HIS A 64 -18.05 6.92 1.87
CA HIS A 64 -16.84 6.34 2.44
C HIS A 64 -16.38 5.09 1.68
N TYR A 65 -17.30 4.19 1.36
CA TYR A 65 -16.99 3.02 0.54
C TYR A 65 -16.39 3.41 -0.81
N GLY A 66 -17.00 4.37 -1.52
CA GLY A 66 -16.49 4.86 -2.80
C GLY A 66 -15.06 5.41 -2.69
N HIS A 67 -14.77 6.18 -1.64
CA HIS A 67 -13.42 6.68 -1.38
C HIS A 67 -12.42 5.54 -1.12
N THR A 68 -12.77 4.55 -0.31
CA THR A 68 -11.89 3.43 0.02
C THR A 68 -11.59 2.57 -1.21
N VAL A 69 -12.59 2.31 -2.06
CA VAL A 69 -12.41 1.56 -3.31
C VAL A 69 -11.46 2.31 -4.25
N LEU A 70 -11.64 3.62 -4.41
CA LEU A 70 -10.75 4.44 -5.24
C LEU A 70 -9.32 4.46 -4.68
N GLN A 71 -9.18 4.62 -3.37
CA GLN A 71 -7.86 4.65 -2.72
C GLN A 71 -7.11 3.33 -2.91
N LEU A 72 -7.78 2.18 -2.68
CA LEU A 72 -7.16 0.87 -2.85
C LEU A 72 -6.91 0.54 -4.33
N GLY A 73 -7.83 0.92 -5.22
CA GLY A 73 -7.69 0.74 -6.66
C GLY A 73 -6.51 1.51 -7.23
N LEU A 74 -6.36 2.79 -6.87
CA LEU A 74 -5.22 3.61 -7.28
C LEU A 74 -3.90 3.09 -6.71
N LEU A 75 -3.88 2.64 -5.46
CA LEU A 75 -2.70 2.00 -4.86
C LEU A 75 -2.28 0.73 -5.63
N TYR A 76 -3.25 -0.07 -6.07
CA TYR A 76 -2.98 -1.25 -6.88
C TYR A 76 -2.46 -0.90 -8.28
N LEU A 77 -3.01 0.13 -8.92
CA LEU A 77 -2.53 0.62 -10.21
C LEU A 77 -1.10 1.16 -10.13
N GLU A 78 -0.76 1.90 -9.08
CA GLU A 78 0.62 2.36 -8.81
C GLU A 78 1.57 1.16 -8.67
N PHE A 79 1.15 0.11 -7.96
CA PHE A 79 1.96 -1.09 -7.83
C PHE A 79 2.17 -1.82 -9.17
N LEU A 80 1.14 -1.91 -10.02
CA LEU A 80 1.26 -2.48 -11.36
C LEU A 80 2.19 -1.67 -12.26
N ASP A 81 2.16 -0.35 -12.15
CA ASP A 81 3.07 0.53 -12.89
C ASP A 81 4.53 0.31 -12.45
N ILE A 82 4.77 0.25 -11.13
CA ILE A 82 6.09 -0.05 -10.57
C ILE A 82 6.62 -1.41 -11.03
N ILE A 83 5.76 -2.42 -11.20
CA ILE A 83 6.20 -3.72 -11.73
C ILE A 83 6.79 -3.57 -13.13
N LYS A 84 6.20 -2.74 -13.99
CA LYS A 84 6.65 -2.56 -15.37
C LYS A 84 7.84 -1.61 -15.49
N VAL A 85 7.87 -0.57 -14.66
CA VAL A 85 8.95 0.42 -14.57
C VAL A 85 9.44 0.45 -13.11
N PRO A 86 10.38 -0.45 -12.76
CA PRO A 86 10.83 -0.60 -11.38
C PRO A 86 11.60 0.62 -10.91
N ASP A 87 11.08 1.25 -9.86
CA ASP A 87 11.75 2.31 -9.11
C ASP A 87 11.71 1.93 -7.63
N ARG A 88 12.90 1.86 -7.02
CA ARG A 88 13.07 1.46 -5.62
C ARG A 88 12.30 2.36 -4.67
N ASP A 89 12.37 3.68 -4.85
CA ASP A 89 11.84 4.61 -3.85
C ASP A 89 10.31 4.64 -3.90
N ARG A 90 9.75 4.56 -5.12
CA ARG A 90 8.32 4.33 -5.36
C ARG A 90 7.86 2.99 -4.79
N LEU A 91 8.61 1.92 -5.01
CA LEU A 91 8.29 0.59 -4.48
C LEU A 91 8.28 0.58 -2.95
N MET A 92 9.31 1.13 -2.29
CA MET A 92 9.36 1.19 -0.82
C MET A 92 8.17 1.96 -0.25
N THR A 93 7.79 3.06 -0.90
CA THR A 93 6.66 3.88 -0.48
C THR A 93 5.34 3.13 -0.64
N THR A 94 5.12 2.52 -1.80
CA THR A 94 3.94 1.70 -2.09
C THR A 94 3.82 0.50 -1.15
N PHE A 95 4.93 -0.18 -0.86
CA PHE A 95 4.97 -1.29 0.09
C PHE A 95 4.61 -0.88 1.53
N LYS A 96 4.97 0.33 1.98
CA LYS A 96 4.56 0.82 3.31
C LYS A 96 3.04 0.94 3.40
N TYR A 97 2.39 1.48 2.37
CA TYR A 97 0.94 1.57 2.31
C TYR A 97 0.28 0.20 2.20
N MET A 98 0.77 -0.67 1.31
CA MET A 98 0.26 -2.04 1.16
C MET A 98 0.41 -2.87 2.45
N MET A 99 1.52 -2.70 3.18
CA MET A 99 1.75 -3.37 4.45
C MET A 99 0.67 -3.01 5.49
N GLN A 100 0.25 -1.75 5.55
CA GLN A 100 -0.84 -1.32 6.44
C GLN A 100 -2.17 -1.98 6.05
N VAL A 101 -2.47 -2.04 4.74
CA VAL A 101 -3.67 -2.70 4.20
C VAL A 101 -3.67 -4.20 4.54
N PHE A 102 -2.53 -4.88 4.36
CA PHE A 102 -2.42 -6.31 4.66
C PHE A 102 -2.44 -6.61 6.16
N LYS A 103 -1.90 -5.71 7.00
CA LYS A 103 -1.96 -5.84 8.46
C LYS A 103 -3.38 -5.66 8.98
N ALA A 104 -4.14 -4.73 8.40
CA ALA A 104 -5.54 -4.51 8.76
C ALA A 104 -6.37 -5.79 8.58
N HIS A 105 -5.99 -6.68 7.66
CA HIS A 105 -6.68 -7.91 7.36
C HIS A 105 -6.06 -9.12 8.08
N ASN A 106 -6.80 -9.75 9.01
CA ASN A 106 -6.27 -10.78 9.90
C ASN A 106 -5.64 -11.99 9.14
N SER A 107 -6.27 -12.43 8.04
CA SER A 107 -5.76 -13.57 7.25
C SER A 107 -4.60 -13.25 6.28
N ARG A 108 -4.29 -11.97 6.07
CA ARG A 108 -3.24 -11.50 5.15
C ARG A 108 -2.04 -10.86 5.86
N SER A 109 -2.06 -10.87 7.20
CA SER A 109 -0.98 -10.40 8.06
C SER A 109 0.38 -11.04 7.74
N LYS A 110 0.40 -12.28 7.22
CA LYS A 110 1.63 -12.93 6.74
C LYS A 110 2.37 -12.14 5.66
N TYR A 111 1.64 -11.46 4.76
CA TYR A 111 2.24 -10.63 3.71
C TYR A 111 2.80 -9.33 4.30
N ALA A 112 2.12 -8.76 5.30
CA ALA A 112 2.64 -7.61 6.02
C ALA A 112 3.92 -7.95 6.81
N LEU A 113 3.99 -9.15 7.40
CA LEU A 113 5.19 -9.65 8.08
C LEU A 113 6.36 -9.77 7.08
N GLU A 114 6.11 -10.32 5.90
CA GLU A 114 7.15 -10.47 4.88
C GLU A 114 7.64 -9.13 4.36
N MET A 115 6.72 -8.18 4.13
CA MET A 115 7.08 -6.79 3.80
C MET A 115 7.93 -6.14 4.89
N LEU A 116 7.59 -6.36 6.17
CA LEU A 116 8.37 -5.87 7.30
C LEU A 116 9.78 -6.48 7.34
N ARG A 117 9.90 -7.80 7.11
CA ARG A 117 11.20 -8.47 7.00
C ARG A 117 12.02 -7.90 5.85
N PHE A 118 11.40 -7.69 4.70
CA PHE A 118 12.04 -7.09 3.53
C PHE A 118 12.56 -5.67 3.85
N PHE A 119 11.77 -4.82 4.51
CA PHE A 119 12.23 -3.52 4.99
C PHE A 119 13.40 -3.62 5.97
N GLY A 120 13.35 -4.57 6.91
CA GLY A 120 14.46 -4.84 7.83
C GLY A 120 15.76 -5.13 7.10
N HIS A 121 15.72 -6.00 6.08
CA HIS A 121 16.89 -6.31 5.27
C HIS A 121 17.37 -5.09 4.45
N GLN A 122 16.44 -4.37 3.82
CA GLN A 122 16.75 -3.19 2.99
C GLN A 122 17.39 -2.04 3.78
N GLN A 123 17.03 -1.86 5.06
CA GLN A 123 17.46 -0.71 5.86
C GLN A 123 18.57 -1.03 6.86
N SER A 124 18.70 -2.28 7.31
CA SER A 124 19.65 -2.64 8.37
C SER A 124 20.65 -3.74 8.00
N SER A 125 20.23 -4.76 7.23
CA SER A 125 21.05 -5.96 7.01
C SER A 125 21.89 -5.89 5.74
N TYR A 126 21.41 -5.23 4.70
CA TYR A 126 22.09 -5.14 3.41
C TYR A 126 22.98 -3.91 3.30
N SER A 127 24.12 -4.07 2.61
CA SER A 127 24.86 -2.92 2.08
C SER A 127 24.03 -2.21 1.01
N LEU A 128 24.32 -0.94 0.74
CA LEU A 128 23.57 -0.15 -0.25
C LEU A 128 23.49 -0.82 -1.63
N GLN A 129 24.59 -1.44 -2.07
CA GLN A 129 24.65 -2.14 -3.35
C GLN A 129 23.76 -3.40 -3.35
N THR A 130 23.82 -4.19 -2.28
CA THR A 130 23.00 -5.41 -2.15
C THR A 130 21.52 -5.05 -2.02
N ALA A 131 21.19 -3.98 -1.29
CA ALA A 131 19.83 -3.48 -1.15
C ALA A 131 19.23 -3.10 -2.52
N HIS A 132 19.98 -2.35 -3.33
CA HIS A 132 19.57 -2.01 -4.70
C HIS A 132 19.39 -3.25 -5.56
N LYS A 133 20.38 -4.16 -5.58
CA LYS A 133 20.29 -5.41 -6.36
C LYS A 133 19.10 -6.27 -5.95
N ALA A 134 18.81 -6.36 -4.65
CA ALA A 134 17.68 -7.13 -4.15
C ALA A 134 16.33 -6.56 -4.62
N VAL A 135 16.19 -5.24 -4.73
CA VAL A 135 14.96 -4.61 -5.26
C VAL A 135 14.80 -4.89 -6.75
N TYR A 136 15.83 -4.61 -7.55
CA TYR A 136 15.76 -4.83 -8.99
C TYR A 136 15.69 -6.32 -9.35
N GLY A 137 16.22 -7.20 -8.51
CA GLY A 137 16.09 -8.66 -8.66
C GLY A 137 14.68 -9.21 -8.44
N LEU A 138 13.73 -8.40 -7.94
CA LEU A 138 12.32 -8.78 -7.90
C LEU A 138 11.66 -8.78 -9.27
N PHE A 139 12.28 -8.13 -10.26
CA PHE A 139 11.73 -7.93 -11.59
C PHE A 139 12.71 -8.44 -12.65
N VAL A 140 12.16 -8.96 -13.75
CA VAL A 140 12.93 -9.47 -14.89
C VAL A 140 12.39 -8.84 -16.15
N ASN A 141 13.29 -8.38 -17.03
CA ASN A 141 12.94 -7.84 -18.33
C ASN A 141 13.32 -8.82 -19.44
N ILE A 142 12.35 -9.53 -19.97
CA ILE A 142 12.60 -10.56 -21.00
C ILE A 142 12.61 -9.93 -22.39
N ALA A 143 11.78 -8.91 -22.60
CA ALA A 143 11.59 -8.30 -23.92
C ALA A 143 12.59 -7.17 -24.22
N GLY A 144 13.39 -6.76 -23.23
CA GLY A 144 14.41 -5.71 -23.38
C GLY A 144 13.84 -4.30 -23.58
N LYS A 145 12.53 -4.09 -23.39
CA LYS A 145 11.89 -2.77 -23.49
C LYS A 145 11.75 -2.14 -22.10
N VAL A 146 11.65 -0.82 -22.04
CA VAL A 146 11.60 -0.09 -20.76
C VAL A 146 10.38 -0.47 -19.91
N ASP A 147 9.21 -0.69 -20.53
CA ASP A 147 7.92 -0.99 -19.87
C ASP A 147 7.53 -2.47 -19.94
N SER A 148 8.52 -3.38 -19.97
CA SER A 148 8.26 -4.83 -20.13
C SER A 148 8.82 -5.68 -18.99
N HIS A 149 9.05 -5.09 -17.83
CA HIS A 149 9.42 -5.83 -16.65
C HIS A 149 8.22 -6.65 -16.14
N ILE A 150 8.51 -7.87 -15.67
CA ILE A 150 7.53 -8.70 -14.98
C ILE A 150 8.13 -9.22 -13.67
N PRO A 151 7.31 -9.67 -12.70
CA PRO A 151 7.82 -10.22 -11.46
C PRO A 151 8.68 -11.47 -11.70
N ALA A 152 9.82 -11.56 -11.04
CA ALA A 152 10.74 -12.70 -11.17
C ALA A 152 10.08 -14.04 -10.82
N ASP A 153 9.16 -14.04 -9.86
CA ASP A 153 8.35 -15.22 -9.48
C ASP A 153 7.45 -15.69 -10.62
N LEU A 154 6.83 -14.75 -11.36
CA LEU A 154 6.01 -15.06 -12.52
C LEU A 154 6.84 -15.66 -13.66
N GLU A 155 8.06 -15.12 -13.88
CA GLU A 155 8.99 -15.72 -14.84
C GLU A 155 9.41 -17.13 -14.44
N MET A 156 9.71 -17.36 -13.17
CA MET A 156 10.03 -18.70 -12.68
C MET A 156 8.89 -19.69 -12.95
N GLU A 157 7.64 -19.25 -12.76
CA GLU A 157 6.48 -20.05 -13.10
C GLU A 157 6.39 -20.36 -14.62
N HIS A 158 6.65 -19.37 -15.47
CA HIS A 158 6.68 -19.56 -16.93
C HIS A 158 7.80 -20.52 -17.37
N LEU A 159 8.98 -20.42 -16.74
CA LEU A 159 10.11 -21.32 -16.98
C LEU A 159 9.76 -22.76 -16.59
N ILE A 160 9.24 -22.98 -15.39
CA ILE A 160 8.82 -24.31 -14.90
C ILE A 160 7.75 -24.91 -15.83
N ARG A 161 6.75 -24.12 -16.23
CA ARG A 161 5.71 -24.57 -17.18
C ARG A 161 6.31 -24.98 -18.53
N ARG A 162 7.29 -24.24 -19.05
CA ARG A 162 7.98 -24.57 -20.31
C ARG A 162 8.81 -25.85 -20.19
N ILE A 163 9.59 -26.00 -19.12
CA ILE A 163 10.39 -27.21 -18.87
C ILE A 163 9.49 -28.45 -18.79
N LYS A 164 8.37 -28.36 -18.05
CA LYS A 164 7.39 -29.45 -17.97
C LYS A 164 6.82 -29.83 -19.34
N LYS A 165 6.57 -28.85 -20.22
CA LYS A 165 6.12 -29.11 -21.60
C LYS A 165 7.20 -29.81 -22.43
N ILE A 166 8.46 -29.38 -22.34
CA ILE A 166 9.59 -30.01 -23.04
C ILE A 166 9.73 -31.46 -22.58
N PHE A 167 9.69 -31.72 -21.28
CA PHE A 167 9.78 -33.07 -20.72
C PHE A 167 8.64 -33.97 -21.23
N LYS A 168 7.40 -33.46 -21.23
CA LYS A 168 6.23 -34.18 -21.75
C LYS A 168 6.34 -34.46 -23.26
N ALA A 169 6.84 -33.51 -24.05
CA ALA A 169 7.02 -33.67 -25.49
C ALA A 169 8.16 -34.62 -25.86
N THR A 170 9.17 -34.72 -25.00
CA THR A 170 10.37 -35.52 -25.26
C THR A 170 10.16 -37.00 -24.91
N GLY A 171 9.21 -37.35 -24.04
CA GLY A 171 8.84 -38.75 -23.77
C GLY A 171 9.92 -39.57 -23.03
N LEU A 172 9.57 -40.78 -22.60
CA LEU A 172 10.40 -41.62 -21.70
C LEU A 172 11.70 -42.16 -22.33
N ASN A 173 11.85 -42.07 -23.66
CA ASN A 173 12.86 -42.83 -24.41
C ASN A 173 14.11 -42.02 -24.81
N ASN A 174 14.20 -40.75 -24.41
CA ASN A 174 15.31 -39.89 -24.79
C ASN A 174 16.32 -39.79 -23.64
N LEU A 175 17.60 -39.98 -23.96
CA LEU A 175 18.71 -39.81 -23.01
C LEU A 175 18.61 -38.44 -22.33
N GLU A 176 18.80 -38.45 -21.01
CA GLU A 176 18.89 -37.27 -20.12
C GLU A 176 19.72 -36.14 -20.77
N GLU A 177 20.79 -36.49 -21.47
CA GLU A 177 21.71 -35.57 -22.15
C GLU A 177 21.06 -34.72 -23.24
N SER A 178 20.17 -35.29 -24.06
CA SER A 178 19.45 -34.57 -25.12
C SER A 178 18.39 -33.60 -24.57
N VAL A 179 17.85 -33.89 -23.38
CA VAL A 179 16.92 -33.02 -22.66
C VAL A 179 17.70 -31.87 -22.02
N VAL A 180 18.85 -32.17 -21.39
CA VAL A 180 19.75 -31.18 -20.80
C VAL A 180 20.30 -30.22 -21.86
N GLU A 181 20.66 -30.71 -23.04
CA GLU A 181 21.15 -29.87 -24.14
C GLU A 181 20.05 -28.92 -24.67
N LYS A 182 18.81 -29.39 -24.78
CA LYS A 182 17.64 -28.55 -25.14
C LYS A 182 17.31 -27.51 -24.07
N ILE A 183 17.49 -27.83 -22.80
CA ILE A 183 17.24 -26.90 -21.68
C ILE A 183 18.38 -25.86 -21.58
N THR A 184 19.63 -26.27 -21.77
CA THR A 184 20.81 -25.39 -21.68
C THR A 184 20.94 -24.46 -22.87
N SER A 185 20.64 -24.92 -24.10
CA SER A 185 20.53 -24.05 -25.27
C SER A 185 19.42 -23.00 -25.11
N PHE A 186 18.31 -23.35 -24.46
CA PHE A 186 17.22 -22.43 -24.16
C PHE A 186 17.57 -21.39 -23.07
N GLY A 187 18.36 -21.76 -22.06
CA GLY A 187 18.86 -20.84 -21.05
C GLY A 187 19.78 -19.75 -21.63
N ARG A 188 20.55 -20.08 -22.67
CA ARG A 188 21.43 -19.14 -23.38
C ARG A 188 20.67 -18.10 -24.21
N SER A 189 19.63 -18.49 -24.95
CA SER A 189 18.85 -17.51 -25.74
C SER A 189 18.12 -16.44 -24.90
N SER A 190 17.93 -16.70 -23.60
CA SER A 190 17.27 -15.76 -22.68
C SER A 190 18.25 -14.76 -22.03
N SER A 191 19.56 -15.07 -22.02
CA SER A 191 20.61 -14.21 -21.46
C SER A 191 21.25 -13.28 -22.50
N ASP A 192 21.15 -13.62 -23.80
CA ASP A 192 21.64 -12.78 -24.89
C ASP A 192 20.76 -11.56 -25.21
N CYS A 193 19.59 -11.42 -24.58
CA CYS A 193 18.73 -10.23 -24.72
C CYS A 193 19.07 -9.09 -23.73
N GLY A 194 20.12 -9.24 -22.91
CA GLY A 194 20.50 -8.29 -21.85
C GLY A 194 21.71 -7.38 -22.15
N SER A 195 22.16 -7.32 -23.40
CA SER A 195 23.36 -6.55 -23.78
C SER A 195 23.13 -5.71 -25.03
N VAL A 196 22.41 -4.60 -24.86
CA VAL A 196 22.58 -3.34 -25.60
C VAL A 196 22.25 -2.19 -24.66
#